data_AF-A0A2D4H7T2-F1
#
_entry.id   AF-A0A2D4H7T2-F1
#
_cell.length_a   1.000
_cell.length_b   1.000
_cell.length_c   1.000
_cell.angle_alpha   90.00
_cell.angle_beta   90.00
_cell.angle_gamma   90.00
#
_symmetry.space_group_name_H-M   'P 1'
#
loop_
_entity.id
_entity.type
_entity.pdbx_description
1 polymer ?
#
loop_
_entity_poly.entity_id
_entity_poly.type
_entity_poly.pdbx_seq_one_letter_code
_entity_poly.pdbx_strand_id
1 'polypeptide(L)'
;KDSIERTQAAFLRKLLGLPPCVGFAAMYLELGIRSVECMAWISAFKWWFRVLFLAVPGSYLSLVFADSHTSRWEKELTKKLHLLGFTGDALGDCGLKDAQFRVVQRLVDIDLQ
;
A
#
# COMPACT_ATOMS: atom_id res chain seq x y z
N LYS A 1 16.58 -0.60 0.45
CA LYS A 1 15.40 -0.02 -0.25
C LYS A 1 15.61 -0.11 -1.76
N ASP A 2 16.80 0.25 -2.23
CA ASP A 2 17.12 0.41 -3.65
C ASP A 2 17.14 -0.86 -4.54
N SER A 3 17.25 -2.08 -4.01
CA SER A 3 17.47 -3.24 -4.88
C SER A 3 16.23 -3.59 -5.71
N ILE A 4 15.03 -3.51 -5.13
CA ILE A 4 13.77 -3.90 -5.80
C ILE A 4 13.40 -2.90 -6.89
N GLU A 5 13.50 -1.60 -6.60
CA GLU A 5 13.25 -0.54 -7.59
C GLU A 5 14.27 -0.59 -8.73
N ARG A 6 15.55 -0.85 -8.43
CA ARG A 6 16.57 -1.06 -9.47
C ARG A 6 16.24 -2.27 -10.35
N THR A 7 15.76 -3.38 -9.77
CA THR A 7 15.32 -4.55 -10.54
C THR A 7 14.12 -4.23 -11.43
N GLN A 8 13.09 -3.57 -10.89
CA GLN A 8 11.93 -3.14 -11.67
C GLN A 8 12.34 -2.22 -12.81
N ALA A 9 13.18 -1.21 -12.53
CA ALA A 9 13.65 -0.27 -13.52
C ALA A 9 14.54 -0.92 -14.59
N ALA A 10 15.43 -1.85 -14.22
CA ALA A 10 16.23 -2.60 -15.18
C ALA A 10 15.36 -3.45 -16.11
N PHE A 11 14.32 -4.07 -15.56
CA PHE A 11 13.34 -4.82 -16.35
C PHE A 11 12.59 -3.91 -17.33
N LEU A 12 12.01 -2.79 -16.86
CA LEU A 12 11.29 -1.86 -17.73
C LEU A 12 12.19 -1.26 -18.81
N ARG A 13 13.43 -0.92 -18.46
CA ARG A 13 14.42 -0.42 -19.41
C ARG A 13 14.69 -1.43 -20.53
N LYS A 14 14.89 -2.70 -20.17
CA LYS A 14 15.10 -3.78 -21.14
C LYS A 14 13.87 -4.02 -22.01
N LEU A 15 12.68 -3.98 -21.42
CA LEU A 15 11.41 -4.19 -22.11
C LEU A 15 11.14 -3.10 -23.17
N LEU A 16 11.48 -1.84 -22.85
CA LEU A 16 11.16 -0.68 -23.67
C LEU A 16 12.33 -0.19 -24.54
N GLY A 17 13.50 -0.80 -24.42
CA GLY A 17 14.70 -0.37 -25.15
C GLY A 17 15.20 1.03 -24.75
N LEU A 18 14.98 1.44 -23.50
CA LEU A 18 15.32 2.79 -23.03
C LEU A 18 16.82 2.95 -22.75
N PRO A 19 17.41 4.13 -23.03
CA PRO A 19 18.80 4.40 -22.68
C PRO A 19 18.99 4.58 -21.15
N PRO A 20 20.21 4.42 -20.63
CA PRO A 20 20.50 4.55 -19.19
C PRO A 20 20.32 5.98 -18.65
N CYS A 21 20.30 6.99 -19.52
CA CYS A 21 20.08 8.38 -19.15
C CYS A 21 18.64 8.68 -18.71
N VAL A 22 17.66 7.81 -19.02
CA VAL A 22 16.29 8.00 -18.56
C VAL A 22 16.21 7.61 -17.07
N GLY A 23 15.93 8.61 -16.24
CA GLY A 23 15.73 8.44 -14.80
C GLY A 23 14.50 7.59 -14.48
N PHE A 24 14.56 6.85 -13.37
CA PHE A 24 13.51 5.89 -13.00
C PHE A 24 12.15 6.54 -12.79
N ALA A 25 12.11 7.71 -12.14
CA ALA A 25 10.89 8.47 -11.91
C ALA A 25 10.19 8.86 -13.23
N ALA A 26 10.96 9.33 -14.22
CA ALA A 26 10.42 9.68 -15.53
C ALA A 26 9.83 8.45 -16.24
N MET A 27 10.51 7.29 -16.20
CA MET A 27 9.97 6.07 -16.79
C MET A 27 8.64 5.66 -16.15
N TYR A 28 8.55 5.73 -14.82
CA TYR A 28 7.35 5.32 -14.09
C TYR A 28 6.17 6.24 -14.39
N LEU A 29 6.42 7.55 -14.44
CA LEU A 29 5.43 8.56 -14.78
C LEU A 29 4.88 8.37 -16.21
N GLU A 30 5.76 8.25 -17.21
CA GLU A 30 5.37 8.09 -18.61
C GLU A 30 4.58 6.79 -18.86
N LEU A 31 4.93 5.72 -18.15
CA LEU A 31 4.25 4.43 -18.29
C LEU A 31 2.98 4.34 -17.43
N GLY A 32 2.74 5.29 -16.53
CA GLY A 32 1.70 5.19 -15.50
C GLY A 32 1.89 3.98 -14.58
N ILE A 33 3.13 3.51 -14.41
CA ILE A 33 3.46 2.33 -13.59
C ILE A 33 3.90 2.80 -12.20
N ARG A 34 3.47 2.06 -11.18
CA ARG A 34 3.81 2.30 -9.77
C ARG A 34 5.02 1.50 -9.35
N SER A 35 5.72 1.94 -8.31
CA SER A 35 6.79 1.14 -7.71
C SER A 35 6.23 -0.19 -7.16
N VAL A 36 7.06 -1.23 -7.15
CA VAL A 36 6.71 -2.51 -6.49
C VAL A 36 6.36 -2.28 -5.02
N GLU A 37 7.05 -1.37 -4.32
CA GLU A 37 6.75 -1.02 -2.94
C GLU A 37 5.33 -0.46 -2.80
N CYS A 38 4.93 0.49 -3.65
CA CYS A 38 3.59 1.05 -3.65
C CYS A 38 2.52 -0.01 -3.93
N MET A 39 2.74 -0.88 -4.93
CA MET A 39 1.81 -1.97 -5.25
C MET A 39 1.65 -2.97 -4.08
N ALA A 40 2.75 -3.28 -3.37
CA ALA A 40 2.72 -4.14 -2.20
C ALA A 40 1.91 -3.51 -1.06
N TRP A 41 2.11 -2.22 -0.77
CA TRP A 41 1.33 -1.51 0.24
C TRP A 41 -0.16 -1.41 -0.11
N ILE A 42 -0.49 -1.10 -1.37
CA ILE A 42 -1.89 -1.08 -1.84
C ILE A 42 -2.55 -2.44 -1.60
N SER A 43 -1.85 -3.53 -1.92
CA SER A 43 -2.36 -4.89 -1.75
C SER A 43 -2.55 -5.24 -0.27
N ALA A 44 -1.58 -4.90 0.56
CA ALA A 44 -1.64 -5.10 2.01
C ALA A 44 -2.81 -4.35 2.65
N PHE A 45 -3.00 -3.07 2.34
CA PHE A 45 -4.10 -2.29 2.90
C PHE A 45 -5.47 -2.72 2.37
N LYS A 46 -5.60 -3.04 1.08
CA LYS A 46 -6.87 -3.57 0.54
C LYS A 46 -7.28 -4.85 1.24
N TRP A 47 -6.33 -5.75 1.48
CA TRP A 47 -6.60 -6.98 2.22
C TRP A 47 -6.98 -6.66 3.67
N TRP A 48 -6.20 -5.83 4.35
CA TRP A 48 -6.42 -5.52 5.77
C TRP A 48 -7.76 -4.83 6.01
N PHE A 49 -8.14 -3.86 5.16
CA PHE A 49 -9.44 -3.23 5.24
C PHE A 49 -10.59 -4.20 4.97
N ARG A 50 -10.44 -5.13 4.02
CA ARG A 50 -11.46 -6.18 3.84
C ARG A 50 -11.63 -7.00 5.11
N VAL A 51 -10.53 -7.37 5.76
CA VAL A 51 -10.57 -8.15 7.00
C VAL A 51 -11.23 -7.35 8.13
N LEU A 52 -10.87 -6.08 8.31
CA LEU A 52 -11.47 -5.19 9.32
C LEU A 52 -12.98 -4.99 9.14
N PHE A 53 -13.42 -4.65 7.93
CA PHE A 53 -14.81 -4.25 7.68
C PHE A 53 -15.75 -5.40 7.34
N LEU A 54 -15.22 -6.58 6.97
CA LEU A 54 -16.02 -7.77 6.65
C LEU A 54 -15.92 -8.85 7.74
N ALA A 55 -15.27 -8.58 8.87
CA ALA A 55 -15.27 -9.49 10.01
C ALA A 55 -16.69 -9.58 10.59
N VAL A 56 -17.44 -10.59 10.14
CA VAL A 56 -18.77 -10.91 10.68
C VAL A 56 -18.61 -11.32 12.15
N PRO A 57 -19.45 -10.81 13.08
CA PRO A 57 -19.43 -11.25 14.48
C PRO A 57 -19.53 -12.79 14.58
N GLY A 58 -18.62 -13.41 15.33
CA GLY A 58 -18.54 -14.86 15.49
C GLY A 58 -17.76 -15.59 14.38
N SER A 59 -17.28 -14.89 13.36
CA SER A 59 -16.33 -15.46 12.39
C SER A 59 -14.94 -15.64 13.01
N TYR A 60 -14.12 -16.53 12.43
CA TYR A 60 -12.71 -16.69 12.83
C TYR A 60 -11.95 -15.35 12.81
N LEU A 61 -12.22 -14.49 11.82
CA LEU A 61 -11.60 -13.17 11.73
C LEU A 61 -11.98 -12.26 12.91
N SER A 62 -13.23 -12.32 13.38
CA SER A 62 -13.65 -11.55 14.57
C SER A 62 -12.94 -12.02 15.85
N LEU A 63 -12.64 -13.32 15.97
CA LEU A 63 -11.87 -13.86 17.08
C LEU A 63 -10.40 -13.43 17.02
N VAL A 64 -9.82 -13.37 15.82
CA VAL A 64 -8.45 -12.85 15.60
C VAL A 64 -8.35 -11.38 16.01
N PHE A 65 -9.37 -10.56 15.78
CA PHE A 65 -9.38 -9.16 16.23
C PHE A 65 -9.68 -8.99 17.73
N ALA A 66 -10.37 -9.94 18.35
CA ALA A 66 -10.59 -9.95 19.79
C ALA A 66 -9.35 -10.44 20.56
N ASP A 67 -8.33 -10.96 19.87
CA ASP A 67 -7.07 -11.36 20.48
C ASP A 67 -6.29 -10.12 20.94
N SER A 68 -5.76 -10.20 22.16
CA SER A 68 -4.85 -9.20 22.72
C SER A 68 -3.49 -9.14 22.00
N HIS A 69 -3.16 -10.17 21.21
CA HIS A 69 -1.90 -10.23 20.50
C HIS A 69 -1.89 -9.36 19.24
N THR A 70 -1.16 -8.24 19.29
CA THR A 70 -0.87 -7.43 18.10
C THR A 70 0.37 -7.95 17.37
N SER A 71 0.14 -8.47 16.16
CA SER A 71 1.22 -9.03 15.33
C SER A 71 2.21 -7.93 14.89
N ARG A 72 3.44 -8.34 14.56
CA ARG A 72 4.45 -7.40 14.02
C ARG A 72 3.96 -6.72 12.73
N TRP A 73 3.24 -7.45 11.90
CA TRP A 73 2.72 -6.93 10.64
C TRP A 73 1.65 -5.87 10.86
N GLU A 74 0.73 -6.10 11.78
CA GLU A 74 -0.29 -5.12 12.16
C GLU A 74 0.33 -3.84 12.69
N LYS A 75 1.37 -3.94 13.54
CA LYS A 75 2.12 -2.76 14.00
C LYS A 75 2.74 -1.97 12.84
N GLU A 76 3.27 -2.65 11.82
CA GLU A 76 3.80 -1.99 10.62
C GLU A 76 2.71 -1.36 9.76
N LEU A 77 1.53 -1.98 9.65
CA LEU A 77 0.36 -1.39 8.97
C LEU A 77 -0.08 -0.09 9.66
N THR A 78 -0.26 -0.13 10.97
CA THR A 78 -0.65 1.04 11.77
C THR A 78 0.39 2.15 11.69
N LYS A 79 1.68 1.80 11.80
CA LYS A 79 2.78 2.75 11.62
C LYS A 79 2.77 3.38 10.22
N LYS A 80 2.56 2.59 9.17
CA LYS A 80 2.50 3.10 7.80
C LYS A 80 1.28 4.02 7.60
N LEU A 81 0.12 3.71 8.18
CA LEU A 81 -1.05 4.59 8.14
C LEU A 81 -0.80 5.94 8.82
N HIS A 82 -0.15 5.92 9.98
CA HIS A 82 0.26 7.15 10.66
C HIS A 82 1.21 7.99 9.80
N LEU A 83 2.19 7.36 9.14
CA LEU A 83 3.09 8.06 8.21
C LEU A 83 2.35 8.64 6.99
N LEU A 84 1.24 8.01 6.57
CA LEU A 84 0.39 8.52 5.50
C LEU A 84 -0.55 9.67 5.97
N GLY A 85 -0.60 9.96 7.28
CA GLY A 85 -1.43 11.00 7.87
C GLY A 85 -2.79 10.53 8.36
N PHE A 86 -3.04 9.22 8.43
CA PHE A 86 -4.29 8.66 8.95
C PHE A 86 -4.14 8.30 10.43
N THR A 87 -5.09 8.74 11.25
CA THR A 87 -5.30 8.27 12.63
C THR A 87 -6.45 7.27 12.67
N GLY A 88 -6.43 6.33 13.61
CA GLY A 88 -7.40 5.22 13.68
C GLY A 88 -8.86 5.67 13.69
N ASP A 89 -9.16 6.75 14.39
CA ASP A 89 -10.52 7.31 14.50
C ASP A 89 -11.04 7.83 13.15
N ALA A 90 -10.18 8.50 12.36
CA ALA A 90 -10.56 9.08 11.07
C ALA A 90 -10.92 8.02 10.01
N LEU A 91 -10.41 6.80 10.15
CA LEU A 91 -10.72 5.67 9.25
C LEU A 91 -11.95 4.90 9.69
N GLY A 92 -12.26 4.88 11.00
CA GLY A 92 -13.45 4.23 11.55
C GLY A 92 -14.75 4.93 11.17
N ASP A 93 -14.72 6.26 11.05
CA ASP A 93 -15.87 7.07 10.63
C ASP A 93 -16.16 6.99 9.11
N CYS A 94 -15.21 6.43 8.34
CA CYS A 94 -15.32 6.26 6.90
C CYS A 94 -15.75 4.83 6.54
N GLY A 95 -16.72 4.65 5.64
CA GLY A 95 -17.05 3.31 5.12
C GLY A 95 -15.86 2.65 4.39
N LEU A 96 -15.84 1.30 4.33
CA LEU A 96 -14.77 0.49 3.71
C LEU A 96 -14.24 1.04 2.37
N LYS A 97 -15.13 1.42 1.47
CA LYS A 97 -14.77 1.93 0.14
C LYS A 97 -14.03 3.27 0.22
N ASP A 98 -14.46 4.16 1.11
CA ASP A 98 -13.89 5.50 1.25
C ASP A 98 -12.53 5.44 1.97
N ALA A 99 -12.43 4.62 3.01
CA ALA A 99 -11.16 4.31 3.69
C ALA A 99 -10.11 3.73 2.72
N GLN A 100 -10.49 2.73 1.92
CA GLN A 100 -9.60 2.16 0.90
C GLN A 100 -9.19 3.20 -0.15
N PHE A 101 -10.14 3.99 -0.64
CA PHE A 101 -9.86 5.00 -1.65
C PHE A 101 -8.84 6.03 -1.15
N ARG A 102 -9.06 6.61 0.02
CA ARG A 102 -8.18 7.64 0.60
C ARG A 102 -6.76 7.13 0.82
N VAL A 103 -6.60 5.94 1.39
CA VAL A 103 -5.27 5.37 1.66
C VAL A 103 -4.54 5.00 0.37
N VAL A 104 -5.26 4.41 -0.60
CA VAL A 104 -4.68 4.07 -1.90
C VAL A 104 -4.29 5.32 -2.67
N GLN A 105 -5.14 6.35 -2.68
CA GLN A 105 -4.82 7.62 -3.33
C GLN A 105 -3.58 8.25 -2.70
N ARG A 106 -3.50 8.30 -1.36
CA ARG A 106 -2.35 8.87 -0.67
C ARG A 106 -1.04 8.13 -0.95
N LEU A 107 -1.09 6.80 -1.08
CA LEU A 107 0.06 5.99 -1.49
C LEU A 107 0.51 6.33 -2.91
N VAL A 108 -0.44 6.52 -3.82
CA VAL A 108 -0.14 6.87 -5.22
C VAL A 108 0.44 8.28 -5.30
N ASP A 109 -0.12 9.23 -4.56
CA ASP A 109 0.38 10.61 -4.55
C ASP A 109 1.85 10.69 -4.10
N ILE A 110 2.24 9.87 -3.10
CA ILE A 110 3.62 9.81 -2.61
C ILE A 110 4.54 9.04 -3.57
N ASP A 111 4.03 8.02 -4.27
CA ASP A 111 4.82 7.24 -5.23
C ASP A 111 5.17 8.04 -6.50
N LEU A 112 4.37 9.08 -6.80
CA LEU A 112 4.56 9.97 -7.95
C LEU A 112 5.35 11.26 -7.61
N GLN A 113 5.70 11.48 -6.33
CA GLN A 113 6.51 12.61 -5.85
C GLN A 113 8.00 12.26 -5.79
#